data_AF-A0A961TAE4-F1
#
_entry.id   AF-A0A961TAE4-F1
#
_cell.length_a   1.000
_cell.length_b   1.000
_cell.length_c   1.000
_cell.angle_alpha   90.00
_cell.angle_beta   90.00
_cell.angle_gamma   90.00
#
_symmetry.space_group_name_H-M   'P 1'
#
loop_
_entity.id
_entity.type
_entity.pdbx_description
1 polymer ?
#
loop_
_entity_poly.entity_id
_entity_poly.type
_entity_poly.pdbx_seq_one_letter_code
_entity_poly.pdbx_strand_id
1 'polypeptide(L)' 'MQHRTFFWFILPSLTLMILFIALPIVSVILQSLHVEHEQVVVVSETCGPFGCNKESHVDAEATAKLRA' A
#
# COMPACT_ATOMS: atom_id res chain seq x y z
N MET A 1 -8.28 42.66 12.23
CA MET A 1 -9.49 42.06 11.63
C MET A 1 -10.22 41.30 12.73
N GLN A 2 -11.54 41.46 12.87
CA GLN A 2 -12.35 40.60 13.76
C GLN A 2 -12.00 39.13 13.50
N HIS A 3 -11.71 38.33 14.52
CA HIS A 3 -11.24 36.94 14.36
C HIS A 3 -12.20 36.08 13.51
N ARG A 4 -13.48 36.45 13.45
CA ARG A 4 -14.52 35.86 12.58
C ARG A 4 -14.22 35.96 11.09
N THR A 5 -13.79 37.12 10.59
CA THR A 5 -13.51 37.30 9.15
C THR A 5 -12.22 36.59 8.74
N PHE A 6 -11.23 36.54 9.63
CA PHE A 6 -10.00 35.77 9.41
C PHE A 6 -10.28 34.26 9.29
N PHE A 7 -11.09 33.70 10.20
CA PHE A 7 -11.43 32.28 10.16
C PHE A 7 -12.17 31.90 8.87
N TRP A 8 -13.15 32.71 8.47
CA TRP A 8 -13.92 32.46 7.25
C TRP A 8 -13.08 32.59 5.97
N PHE A 9 -12.00 33.38 6.01
CA PHE A 9 -11.05 33.50 4.91
C PHE A 9 -10.14 32.27 4.75
N ILE A 10 -9.70 31.65 5.86
CA ILE A 10 -8.75 30.51 5.83
C ILE A 10 -9.45 29.15 5.70
N LEU A 11 -10.69 29.05 6.18
CA LEU A 11 -11.46 27.81 6.21
C LEU A 11 -11.53 27.09 4.84
N PRO A 12 -11.73 27.78 3.69
CA PRO A 12 -11.79 27.12 2.40
C PRO A 12 -10.49 26.38 2.05
N SER A 13 -9.32 27.00 2.22
CA SER A 13 -8.04 26.36 1.87
C SER A 13 -7.71 25.21 2.83
N LEU A 14 -7.95 25.41 4.12
CA LEU A 14 -7.68 24.40 5.15
C LEU A 14 -8.56 23.17 4.95
N THR A 15 -9.82 23.36 4.57
CA THR A 15 -10.75 22.26 4.22
C THR A 15 -10.23 21.46 3.03
N LEU A 16 -9.80 22.14 1.96
CA LEU A 16 -9.23 21.46 0.79
C LEU A 16 -7.95 20.69 1.14
N MET A 17 -7.06 21.26 1.95
CA MET A 17 -5.86 20.55 2.41
C MET A 17 -6.21 19.28 3.20
N ILE A 18 -7.21 19.33 4.08
CA ILE A 18 -7.64 18.15 4.83
C ILE A 18 -8.20 17.08 3.87
N LEU A 19 -9.10 17.47 2.96
CA LEU A 19 -9.80 16.52 2.08
C LEU A 19 -8.86 15.88 1.06
N PHE A 20 -7.95 16.64 0.47
CA PHE A 20 -7.12 16.18 -0.65
C PHE A 20 -5.69 15.78 -0.25
N ILE A 21 -5.23 16.14 0.95
CA ILE A 21 -3.88 15.79 1.41
C ILE A 21 -3.96 14.91 2.65
N ALA A 22 -4.60 15.38 3.74
CA ALA A 22 -4.59 14.64 5.00
C ALA A 22 -5.35 13.31 4.90
N LEU A 23 -6.55 13.31 4.32
CA LEU A 23 -7.39 12.13 4.18
C LEU A 23 -6.74 11.01 3.36
N PRO A 24 -6.18 11.23 2.15
CA PRO A 24 -5.50 10.17 1.41
C PRO A 24 -4.22 9.67 2.11
N ILE A 25 -3.46 10.52 2.80
CA ILE A 25 -2.29 10.07 3.58
C ILE A 25 -2.72 9.11 4.68
N VAL A 26 -3.75 9.46 5.45
CA VAL A 26 -4.27 8.59 6.51
C VAL A 26 -4.79 7.27 5.92
N SER A 27 -5.47 7.33 4.77
CA SER A 27 -5.93 6.12 4.05
C SER A 27 -4.78 5.18 3.72
N VAL A 28 -3.69 5.70 3.15
CA VAL A 28 -2.51 4.89 2.80
C VAL A 28 -1.86 4.32 4.05
N ILE A 29 -1.74 5.09 5.14
CA ILE A 29 -1.16 4.59 6.40
C ILE A 29 -2.00 3.41 6.93
N LEU A 30 -3.32 3.55 7.00
CA LEU A 30 -4.21 2.48 7.45
C LEU A 30 -4.14 1.26 6.54
N GLN A 31 -4.04 1.48 5.22
CA GLN A 31 -3.83 0.40 4.26
C GLN A 31 -2.48 -0.28 4.48
N SER A 32 -1.39 0.48 4.67
CA SER A 32 -0.04 -0.03 4.95
C SER A 32 0.01 -0.92 6.18
N LEU A 33 -0.77 -0.60 7.23
CA LEU A 33 -0.87 -1.44 8.43
C LEU A 33 -1.59 -2.78 8.17
N HIS A 34 -2.41 -2.87 7.12
CA HIS A 34 -3.13 -4.09 6.73
C HIS A 34 -2.51 -4.78 5.51
N VAL A 35 -1.42 -4.27 4.94
CA VAL A 35 -0.78 -4.99 3.82
C VAL A 35 -0.03 -6.18 4.39
N GLU A 36 -0.63 -7.35 4.26
CA GLU A 36 -0.06 -8.68 4.30
C GLU A 36 1.33 -8.73 3.60
N HIS A 37 2.40 -8.51 4.36
CA HIS A 37 3.78 -8.45 3.88
C HIS A 37 4.57 -9.71 4.27
N GLU A 38 4.26 -10.85 3.65
CA GLU A 38 5.25 -11.89 3.39
C GLU A 38 4.73 -12.84 2.31
N GLN A 39 4.87 -12.50 1.03
CA GLN A 39 4.68 -13.46 -0.05
C GLN A 39 6.02 -14.16 -0.27
N VAL A 40 6.07 -15.48 -0.07
CA VAL A 40 7.29 -16.26 -0.26
C VAL A 40 7.56 -16.35 -1.76
N VAL A 41 8.50 -15.53 -2.25
CA VAL A 41 8.96 -15.58 -3.64
C VAL A 41 10.07 -16.62 -3.73
N VAL A 42 9.80 -17.73 -4.41
CA VAL A 42 10.77 -18.81 -4.61
C VAL A 42 11.22 -18.80 -6.07
N VAL A 43 12.53 -18.92 -6.25
CA VAL A 43 13.12 -19.09 -7.58
C VAL A 43 13.07 -20.57 -7.90
N SER A 44 12.04 -21.00 -8.64
CA SER A 44 11.90 -22.38 -9.08
C SER A 44 12.48 -22.54 -10.49
N GLU A 45 13.18 -23.65 -10.73
CA GLU A 45 13.65 -23.99 -12.06
C GLU A 45 12.52 -24.67 -12.84
N THR A 46 11.92 -23.94 -13.78
CA THR A 46 10.92 -24.50 -14.71
C THR A 46 11.66 -25.15 -15.86
N CYS A 47 11.72 -26.48 -15.85
CA CYS A 47 12.36 -27.28 -16.88
C CYS A 47 11.35 -27.63 -17.99
N GLY A 48 11.58 -27.08 -19.19
CA GLY A 48 10.88 -27.47 -20.42
C GLY A 48 11.72 -28.45 -21.25
N PRO A 49 11.17 -28.97 -22.36
CA PRO A 49 11.87 -29.92 -23.25
C PRO A 49 13.14 -29.38 -23.90
N PHE A 50 13.44 -28.07 -23.76
CA PHE A 50 14.62 -27.40 -24.32
C PHE A 50 15.57 -26.81 -23.25
N GLY A 51 15.37 -27.09 -21.96
CA GLY A 51 16.24 -26.63 -20.87
C GLY A 51 15.47 -26.02 -19.69
N CYS A 52 16.19 -25.82 -18.58
CA CYS A 52 15.64 -25.24 -17.36
C CYS A 52 15.91 -23.74 -17.29
N ASN A 53 14.86 -22.94 -17.08
CA ASN A 53 14.96 -21.50 -16.83
C ASN A 53 14.60 -21.20 -15.37
N LYS A 54 15.34 -20.26 -14.77
CA LYS A 54 15.07 -19.76 -13.42
C LYS A 54 13.99 -18.70 -13.50
N GLU A 55 12.82 -19.01 -12.98
CA GLU A 55 11.71 -18.07 -12.91
C GLU A 55 11.33 -17.86 -11.44
N SER A 56 11.18 -16.60 -11.06
CA SER A 56 10.73 -16.22 -9.72
C SER A 56 9.21 -16.32 -9.67
N HIS A 57 8.69 -17.27 -8.92
CA HIS A 57 7.26 -17.47 -8.73
C HIS A 57 6.88 -17.25 -7.27
N VAL A 58 5.67 -16.75 -7.04
CA VAL A 58 5.14 -16.60 -5.68
C VAL A 58 4.59 -17.95 -5.24
N ASP A 59 5.23 -18.58 -4.25
CA ASP A 59 4.77 -19.86 -3.71
C ASP A 59 3.60 -19.64 -2.76
N ALA A 60 2.39 -19.79 -3.31
CA ALA A 60 1.14 -19.63 -2.56
C ALA A 60 1.03 -20.61 -1.38
N GLU A 61 1.60 -21.82 -1.48
CA GLU A 61 1.55 -22.83 -0.41
C GLU A 61 2.51 -22.49 0.75
N ALA A 62 3.75 -22.08 0.45
CA ALA A 62 4.70 -21.63 1.47
C ALA A 62 4.20 -20.37 2.17
N THR A 63 3.60 -19.46 1.41
CA THR A 63 2.94 -18.25 1.93
C THR A 63 1.75 -18.60 2.84
N ALA A 64 0.96 -19.62 2.51
CA ALA A 64 -0.16 -20.07 3.36
C ALA A 64 0.30 -20.70 4.68
N LYS A 65 1.43 -21.41 4.69
CA LYS A 65 2.03 -22.00 5.90
C LYS A 65 2.58 -20.97 6.88
N LEU A 66 3.00 -19.79 6.41
CA LEU A 66 3.47 -18.69 7.27
C LEU A 66 2.32 -17.90 7.94
N ARG A 67 1.09 -18.04 7.43
CA ARG A 67 -0.11 -17.38 7.97
C ARG A 67 -0.85 -18.22 9.03
N ALA A 68 -0.38 -19.43 9.33
CA ALA A 68 -1.00 -20.39 10.25
C ALA A 68 -0.58 -20.17 11.71
#